data_AF-A0A975DFF9-F1
#
_entry.id   AF-A0A975DFF9-F1
#
_cell.length_a   1.000
_cell.length_b   1.000
_cell.length_c   1.000
_cell.angle_alpha   90.00
_cell.angle_beta   90.00
_cell.angle_gamma   90.00
#
_symmetry.space_group_name_H-M   'P 1'
#
loop_
_entity.id
_entity.type
_entity.pdbx_description
1 polymer ?
#
loop_
_entity_poly.entity_id
_entity_poly.type
_entity_poly.pdbx_seq_one_letter_code
_entity_poly.pdbx_strand_id
1 'polypeptide(L)'
;MEFKELLPVIGVAIGWSLSEISSYLRGRGESLKSLGKAISNLYFLNMEMVQIKLAIEKHKNMSSDIKEWERYRQRAFKEYVSKDPEFPVRLNASIDYISEQYPIEGFKLRELVNKYEFMKNKSLEPFLENEKLYVTMLSGYEAGFMGYQYILERSIKSLAKRHSIIEWLKLEFHLRRMKKSNDPKDLVFGSQIVGRKSKKKSNKNIKEDAA
;
A
#
# COMPACT_ATOMS: atom_id res chain seq x y z
N MET A 1 34.06 -49.23 -23.98
CA MET A 1 33.19 -48.21 -24.59
C MET A 1 34.08 -47.13 -25.17
N GLU A 2 34.04 -46.98 -26.48
CA GLU A 2 34.80 -45.93 -27.16
C GLU A 2 34.15 -44.57 -26.88
N PHE A 3 34.94 -43.50 -26.82
CA PHE A 3 34.48 -42.13 -26.59
C PHE A 3 33.37 -41.68 -27.57
N LYS A 4 33.28 -42.34 -28.74
CA LYS A 4 32.22 -42.15 -29.74
C LYS A 4 30.82 -42.57 -29.26
N GLU A 5 30.71 -43.54 -28.35
CA GLU A 5 29.42 -44.02 -27.82
C GLU A 5 28.85 -43.12 -26.72
N LEU A 6 29.70 -42.31 -26.07
CA LEU A 6 29.30 -41.34 -25.04
C LEU A 6 28.76 -40.03 -25.63
N LEU A 7 29.18 -39.69 -26.84
CA LEU A 7 28.84 -38.44 -27.52
C LEU A 7 27.32 -38.20 -27.70
N PRO A 8 26.52 -39.21 -28.11
CA PRO A 8 25.06 -39.09 -28.20
C PRO A 8 24.40 -38.86 -26.82
N VAL A 9 24.89 -39.56 -25.78
CA VAL A 9 24.35 -39.44 -24.41
C VAL A 9 24.61 -38.04 -23.86
N ILE A 10 25.81 -37.50 -24.09
CA ILE A 10 26.17 -36.13 -23.70
C ILE A 10 25.30 -35.12 -24.46
N GLY A 11 25.07 -35.34 -25.76
CA GLY A 11 24.19 -34.47 -26.57
C GLY A 11 22.75 -34.41 -26.03
N VAL A 12 22.18 -35.56 -25.66
CA VAL A 12 20.83 -35.63 -25.06
C VAL A 12 20.80 -34.95 -23.69
N ALA A 13 21.79 -35.19 -22.84
CA ALA A 13 21.88 -34.58 -21.51
C ALA A 13 21.99 -33.05 -21.56
N ILE A 14 22.80 -32.53 -22.49
CA ILE A 14 22.94 -31.08 -22.73
C ILE A 14 21.62 -30.51 -23.27
N GLY A 15 20.98 -31.20 -24.22
CA GLY A 15 19.69 -30.79 -24.77
C GLY A 15 18.60 -30.68 -23.70
N TRP A 16 18.48 -31.67 -22.82
CA TRP A 16 17.55 -31.66 -21.69
C TRP A 16 17.86 -30.55 -20.68
N SER A 17 19.14 -30.36 -20.34
CA SER A 17 19.56 -29.32 -19.43
C SER A 17 19.22 -27.92 -19.99
N LEU A 18 19.45 -27.70 -21.28
CA LEU A 18 19.09 -26.46 -21.96
C LEU A 18 17.58 -26.23 -22.01
N SER A 19 16.78 -27.26 -22.26
CA SER A 19 15.31 -27.12 -22.26
C SER A 19 14.75 -26.81 -20.88
N GLU A 20 15.33 -27.40 -19.83
CA GLU A 20 14.91 -27.14 -18.44
C GLU A 20 15.29 -25.73 -18.02
N ILE A 21 16.52 -25.28 -18.33
CA ILE A 21 16.96 -23.90 -18.08
C ILE A 21 16.06 -22.90 -18.82
N SER A 22 15.75 -23.16 -20.10
CA SER A 22 14.86 -22.30 -20.89
C SER A 22 13.47 -22.20 -20.28
N SER A 23 12.89 -23.35 -19.86
CA SER A 23 11.57 -23.42 -19.23
C SER A 23 11.56 -22.68 -17.89
N TYR A 24 12.58 -22.88 -17.06
CA TYR A 24 12.74 -22.18 -15.79
C TYR A 24 12.87 -20.66 -15.98
N LEU A 25 13.69 -20.20 -16.93
CA LEU A 25 13.84 -18.78 -17.24
C LEU A 25 12.54 -18.14 -17.72
N ARG A 26 11.78 -18.85 -18.57
CA ARG A 26 10.47 -18.40 -19.03
C ARG A 26 9.47 -18.29 -17.88
N GLY A 27 9.37 -19.32 -17.04
CA GLY A 27 8.48 -19.31 -15.87
C GLY A 27 8.83 -18.18 -14.89
N ARG A 28 10.12 -17.93 -14.66
CA ARG A 28 10.60 -16.80 -13.86
C ARG A 28 10.20 -15.45 -14.47
N GLY A 29 10.33 -15.30 -15.79
CA GLY A 29 9.92 -14.10 -16.51
C GLY A 29 8.42 -13.81 -16.39
N GLU A 30 7.58 -14.84 -16.53
CA GLU A 30 6.13 -14.73 -16.39
C GLU A 30 5.71 -14.38 -14.94
N SER A 31 6.38 -14.97 -13.95
CA SER A 31 6.17 -14.64 -12.53
C SER A 31 6.56 -13.19 -12.20
N LEU A 32 7.71 -12.72 -12.68
CA LEU A 32 8.12 -11.34 -12.48
C LEU A 32 7.14 -10.36 -13.15
N LYS A 33 6.69 -10.65 -14.38
CA LYS A 33 5.69 -9.84 -15.07
C LYS A 33 4.38 -9.75 -14.28
N SER A 34 3.91 -10.86 -13.73
CA SER A 34 2.67 -10.90 -12.94
C SER A 34 2.83 -10.16 -11.61
N LEU A 35 3.99 -10.29 -10.96
CA LEU A 35 4.32 -9.52 -9.75
C LEU A 35 4.41 -8.02 -10.04
N GLY A 36 5.01 -7.62 -11.16
CA GLY A 36 5.07 -6.23 -11.60
C GLY A 36 3.67 -5.62 -11.85
N LYS A 37 2.76 -6.38 -12.47
CA LYS A 37 1.36 -5.98 -12.61
C LYS A 37 0.67 -5.80 -11.25
N ALA A 38 0.89 -6.75 -10.33
CA ALA A 38 0.31 -6.70 -9.00
C ALA A 38 0.83 -5.48 -8.20
N ILE A 39 2.13 -5.21 -8.26
CA ILE A 39 2.74 -4.01 -7.67
C ILE A 39 2.13 -2.75 -8.25
N SER A 40 1.94 -2.68 -9.57
CA SER A 40 1.35 -1.51 -10.25
C SER A 40 -0.09 -1.24 -9.77
N ASN A 41 -0.92 -2.28 -9.68
CA ASN A 41 -2.31 -2.13 -9.20
C ASN A 41 -2.38 -1.70 -7.72
N LEU A 42 -1.53 -2.28 -6.86
CA LEU A 42 -1.43 -1.85 -5.46
C LEU A 42 -0.90 -0.41 -5.33
N TYR A 43 0.07 -0.06 -6.18
CA TYR A 43 0.62 1.29 -6.24
C TYR A 43 -0.42 2.32 -6.68
N PHE A 44 -1.25 1.97 -7.65
CA PHE A 44 -2.39 2.80 -8.06
C PHE A 44 -3.37 3.02 -6.90
N LEU A 45 -3.75 1.97 -6.17
CA LEU A 45 -4.57 2.10 -4.95
C LEU A 45 -3.92 3.03 -3.91
N ASN A 46 -2.60 2.89 -3.70
CA ASN A 46 -1.89 3.75 -2.78
C ASN A 46 -1.94 5.23 -3.22
N MET A 47 -1.86 5.49 -4.52
CA MET A 47 -1.98 6.85 -5.07
C MET A 47 -3.38 7.42 -4.90
N GLU A 48 -4.42 6.63 -5.12
CA GLU A 48 -5.80 6.98 -4.81
C GLU A 48 -5.95 7.39 -3.34
N MET A 49 -5.40 6.59 -2.41
CA MET A 49 -5.42 6.93 -0.98
C MET A 49 -4.68 8.24 -0.67
N VAL A 50 -3.52 8.48 -1.30
CA VAL A 50 -2.79 9.76 -1.15
C VAL A 50 -3.65 10.94 -1.58
N GLN A 51 -4.30 10.85 -2.74
CA GLN A 51 -5.11 11.96 -3.28
C GLN A 51 -6.32 12.26 -2.41
N ILE A 52 -7.03 11.22 -1.96
CA ILE A 52 -8.17 11.36 -1.04
C ILE A 52 -7.74 12.08 0.24
N LYS A 53 -6.60 11.68 0.83
CA LYS A 53 -6.07 12.33 2.03
C LYS A 53 -5.79 13.81 1.80
N LEU A 54 -5.06 14.14 0.74
CA LEU A 54 -4.72 15.53 0.40
C LEU A 54 -5.98 16.38 0.20
N ALA A 55 -7.00 15.81 -0.45
CA ALA A 55 -8.27 16.49 -0.65
C ALA A 55 -9.00 16.75 0.68
N ILE A 56 -9.08 15.75 1.57
CA ILE A 56 -9.72 15.89 2.89
C ILE A 56 -9.01 16.97 3.72
N GLU A 57 -7.68 16.92 3.80
CA GLU A 57 -6.90 17.89 4.59
C GLU A 57 -7.03 19.31 4.04
N LYS A 58 -6.98 19.49 2.72
CA LYS A 58 -7.16 20.79 2.08
C LYS A 58 -8.51 21.43 2.44
N HIS A 59 -9.59 20.65 2.46
CA HIS A 59 -10.93 21.17 2.77
C HIS A 59 -11.14 21.46 4.26
N LYS A 60 -10.52 20.67 5.15
CA LYS A 60 -10.54 20.96 6.59
C LYS A 60 -9.90 22.31 6.92
N ASN A 61 -8.93 22.75 6.12
CA ASN A 61 -8.29 24.06 6.29
C ASN A 61 -9.13 25.23 5.73
N MET A 62 -10.20 24.96 4.97
CA MET A 62 -11.00 25.99 4.28
C MET A 62 -12.31 26.35 4.99
N SER A 63 -12.88 25.46 5.78
CA SER A 63 -14.17 25.65 6.45
C SER A 63 -14.09 25.24 7.92
N SER A 64 -14.89 25.86 8.78
CA SER A 64 -15.09 25.46 10.17
C SER A 64 -16.38 24.65 10.40
N ASP A 65 -17.22 24.49 9.37
CA ASP A 65 -18.49 23.75 9.49
C ASP A 65 -18.28 22.24 9.34
N ILE A 66 -18.62 21.49 10.41
CA ILE A 66 -18.55 20.02 10.43
C ILE A 66 -19.43 19.36 9.36
N LYS A 67 -20.57 19.97 9.00
CA LYS A 67 -21.44 19.43 7.94
C LYS A 67 -20.77 19.54 6.59
N GLU A 68 -20.06 20.64 6.35
CA GLU A 68 -19.24 20.79 5.14
C GLU A 68 -18.08 19.80 5.14
N TRP A 69 -17.40 19.58 6.27
CA TRP A 69 -16.31 18.60 6.36
C TRP A 69 -16.76 17.20 5.93
N GLU A 70 -17.91 16.72 6.40
CA GLU A 70 -18.43 15.40 6.04
C GLU A 70 -18.81 15.32 4.55
N ARG A 71 -19.47 16.36 4.02
CA ARG A 71 -19.80 16.44 2.59
C ARG A 71 -18.56 16.41 1.71
N TYR A 72 -17.52 17.16 2.08
CA TYR A 72 -16.26 17.15 1.35
C TYR A 72 -15.52 15.83 1.47
N ARG A 73 -15.54 15.19 2.64
CA ARG A 73 -14.97 13.85 2.82
C ARG A 73 -15.63 12.84 1.88
N GLN A 74 -16.96 12.78 1.86
CA GLN A 74 -17.68 11.88 0.94
C GLN A 74 -17.44 12.25 -0.53
N ARG A 75 -17.37 13.55 -0.87
CA ARG A 75 -17.04 14.00 -2.23
C ARG A 75 -15.64 13.57 -2.65
N ALA A 76 -14.65 13.67 -1.77
CA ALA A 76 -13.29 13.24 -2.07
C ALA A 76 -13.24 11.74 -2.43
N PHE A 77 -13.98 10.88 -1.72
CA PHE A 77 -14.11 9.48 -2.13
C PHE A 77 -14.81 9.33 -3.49
N LYS A 78 -15.85 10.09 -3.78
CA LYS A 78 -16.53 10.02 -5.09
C LYS A 78 -15.66 10.51 -6.26
N GLU A 79 -14.78 11.46 -6.01
CA GLU A 79 -13.97 12.12 -7.05
C GLU A 79 -12.67 11.38 -7.35
N TYR A 80 -11.96 10.96 -6.30
CA TYR A 80 -10.61 10.39 -6.43
C TYR A 80 -10.58 8.87 -6.48
N VAL A 81 -11.64 8.17 -6.06
CA VAL A 81 -11.73 6.72 -6.24
C VAL A 81 -11.83 6.37 -7.71
N SER A 82 -11.12 5.31 -8.14
CA SER A 82 -11.19 4.79 -9.49
C SER A 82 -12.64 4.58 -9.94
N LYS A 83 -13.01 5.21 -11.05
CA LYS A 83 -14.29 5.01 -11.73
C LYS A 83 -14.26 3.81 -12.68
N ASP A 84 -13.10 3.20 -12.86
CA ASP A 84 -12.93 2.00 -13.67
C ASP A 84 -13.53 0.78 -12.93
N PRO A 85 -14.65 0.20 -13.42
CA PRO A 85 -15.29 -0.94 -12.77
C PRO A 85 -14.43 -2.21 -12.79
N GLU A 86 -13.44 -2.29 -13.67
CA GLU A 86 -12.52 -3.43 -13.72
C GLU A 86 -11.38 -3.32 -12.69
N PHE A 87 -11.11 -2.12 -12.16
CA PHE A 87 -10.00 -1.93 -11.23
C PHE A 87 -10.11 -2.83 -9.98
N PRO A 88 -11.27 -2.94 -9.30
CA PRO A 88 -11.45 -3.88 -8.19
C PRO A 88 -11.18 -5.34 -8.59
N VAL A 89 -11.57 -5.75 -9.79
CA VAL A 89 -11.32 -7.11 -10.31
C VAL A 89 -9.83 -7.35 -10.49
N ARG A 90 -9.12 -6.41 -11.14
CA ARG A 90 -7.66 -6.49 -11.34
C ARG A 90 -6.90 -6.44 -10.02
N LEU A 91 -7.37 -5.65 -9.05
CA LEU A 91 -6.80 -5.57 -7.72
C LEU A 91 -6.94 -6.89 -6.96
N ASN A 92 -8.13 -7.50 -6.97
CA ASN A 92 -8.36 -8.80 -6.35
C ASN A 92 -7.50 -9.88 -6.99
N ALA A 93 -7.44 -9.94 -8.33
CA ALA A 93 -6.56 -10.88 -9.04
C ALA A 93 -5.07 -10.67 -8.67
N SER A 94 -4.66 -9.43 -8.42
CA SER A 94 -3.30 -9.12 -7.96
C SER A 94 -3.04 -9.65 -6.55
N ILE A 95 -4.03 -9.56 -5.66
CA ILE A 95 -3.96 -10.10 -4.30
C ILE A 95 -3.98 -11.63 -4.31
N ASP A 96 -4.78 -12.26 -5.18
CA ASP A 96 -4.81 -13.71 -5.37
C ASP A 96 -3.43 -14.20 -5.81
N TYR A 97 -2.86 -13.59 -6.85
CA TYR A 97 -1.50 -13.90 -7.30
C TYR A 97 -0.43 -13.74 -6.19
N ILE A 98 -0.51 -12.66 -5.41
CA ILE A 98 0.40 -12.46 -4.26
C ILE A 98 0.15 -13.53 -3.20
N SER A 99 -1.09 -13.95 -2.96
CA SER A 99 -1.43 -14.97 -1.97
C SER A 99 -0.89 -16.35 -2.34
N GLU A 100 -0.84 -16.68 -3.64
CA GLU A 100 -0.24 -17.93 -4.14
C GLU A 100 1.26 -18.00 -3.84
N GLN A 101 1.98 -16.90 -3.99
CA GLN A 101 3.44 -16.84 -3.81
C GLN A 101 3.85 -16.49 -2.36
N TYR A 102 3.06 -15.65 -1.70
CA TYR A 102 3.31 -15.04 -0.40
C TYR A 102 2.01 -15.00 0.43
N PRO A 103 1.56 -16.13 1.00
CA PRO A 103 0.22 -16.24 1.60
C PRO A 103 -0.04 -15.25 2.73
N ILE A 104 0.96 -14.99 3.57
CA ILE A 104 0.83 -14.08 4.71
C ILE A 104 0.66 -12.63 4.23
N GLU A 105 1.45 -12.20 3.25
CA GLU A 105 1.33 -10.89 2.62
C GLU A 105 0.01 -10.74 1.88
N GLY A 106 -0.41 -11.76 1.14
CA GLY A 106 -1.69 -11.79 0.44
C GLY A 106 -2.89 -11.63 1.38
N PHE A 107 -2.90 -12.35 2.50
CA PHE A 107 -3.92 -12.20 3.54
C PHE A 107 -3.97 -10.78 4.10
N LYS A 108 -2.81 -10.20 4.46
CA LYS A 108 -2.71 -8.82 4.97
C LYS A 108 -3.23 -7.80 3.97
N LEU A 109 -2.93 -7.98 2.68
CA LEU A 109 -3.40 -7.09 1.62
C LEU A 109 -4.92 -7.20 1.44
N ARG A 110 -5.49 -8.41 1.48
CA ARG A 110 -6.93 -8.61 1.42
C ARG A 110 -7.65 -7.93 2.57
N GLU A 111 -7.15 -8.11 3.79
CA GLU A 111 -7.70 -7.46 4.98
C GLU A 111 -7.64 -5.93 4.86
N LEU A 112 -6.52 -5.40 4.34
CA LEU A 112 -6.35 -3.96 4.10
C LEU A 112 -7.35 -3.43 3.09
N VAL A 113 -7.53 -4.11 1.95
CA VAL A 113 -8.49 -3.70 0.91
C VAL A 113 -9.92 -3.74 1.46
N ASN A 114 -10.29 -4.78 2.20
CA ASN A 114 -11.61 -4.85 2.84
C ASN A 114 -11.85 -3.68 3.81
N LYS A 115 -10.84 -3.31 4.60
CA LYS A 115 -10.90 -2.16 5.51
C LYS A 115 -10.97 -0.83 4.75
N TYR A 116 -10.26 -0.71 3.63
CA TYR A 116 -10.35 0.44 2.74
C TYR A 116 -11.75 0.60 2.14
N GLU A 117 -12.32 -0.49 1.61
CA GLU A 117 -13.68 -0.53 1.07
C GLU A 117 -14.72 -0.16 2.14
N PHE A 118 -14.55 -0.68 3.37
CA PHE A 118 -15.41 -0.31 4.49
C PHE A 118 -15.33 1.19 4.81
N MET A 119 -14.12 1.77 4.85
CA MET A 119 -13.93 3.20 5.09
C MET A 119 -14.57 4.07 4.00
N LYS A 120 -14.37 3.71 2.73
CA LYS A 120 -14.92 4.40 1.56
C LYS A 120 -16.44 4.59 1.68
N ASN A 121 -17.14 3.57 2.15
CA ASN A 121 -18.60 3.56 2.25
C ASN A 121 -19.14 4.06 3.59
N LYS A 122 -18.28 4.30 4.58
CA LYS A 122 -18.71 4.73 5.92
C LYS A 122 -19.07 6.22 5.90
N SER A 123 -20.31 6.55 6.23
CA SER A 123 -20.78 7.92 6.51
C SER A 123 -20.62 8.26 7.99
N LEU A 124 -20.26 9.50 8.30
CA LEU A 124 -20.23 10.05 9.67
C LEU A 124 -21.38 11.02 9.93
N GLU A 125 -22.35 11.11 9.01
CA GLU A 125 -23.56 11.93 9.14
C GLU A 125 -24.30 11.75 10.48
N PRO A 126 -24.46 10.52 11.02
CA PRO A 126 -25.15 10.33 12.31
C PRO A 126 -24.49 11.04 13.50
N PHE A 127 -23.23 11.46 13.36
CA PHE A 127 -22.49 12.13 14.44
C PHE A 127 -22.52 13.66 14.31
N LEU A 128 -23.10 14.22 13.23
CA LEU A 128 -23.11 15.67 12.97
C LEU A 128 -23.88 16.49 14.02
N GLU A 129 -24.76 15.86 14.79
CA GLU A 129 -25.51 16.52 15.87
C GLU A 129 -24.62 16.81 17.10
N ASN A 130 -23.50 16.10 17.24
CA ASN A 130 -22.57 16.27 18.36
C ASN A 130 -21.15 16.47 17.82
N GLU A 131 -20.74 17.74 17.75
CA GLU A 131 -19.43 18.16 17.23
C GLU A 131 -18.26 17.39 17.88
N LYS A 132 -18.24 17.25 19.21
CA LYS A 132 -17.17 16.55 19.92
C LYS A 132 -17.07 15.08 19.50
N LEU A 133 -18.24 14.42 19.37
CA LEU A 133 -18.30 13.03 18.95
C LEU A 133 -17.88 12.89 17.48
N TYR A 134 -18.33 13.78 16.61
CA TYR A 134 -17.92 13.82 15.20
C TYR A 134 -16.41 13.99 15.05
N VAL A 135 -15.81 14.98 15.71
CA VAL A 135 -14.36 15.23 15.66
C VAL A 135 -13.57 14.02 16.15
N THR A 136 -14.05 13.33 17.20
CA THR A 136 -13.43 12.11 17.72
C THR A 136 -13.49 10.98 16.68
N MET A 137 -14.66 10.76 16.07
CA MET A 137 -14.84 9.74 15.03
C MET A 137 -14.02 10.04 13.78
N LEU A 138 -14.00 11.29 13.33
CA LEU A 138 -13.22 11.75 12.18
C LEU A 138 -11.71 11.56 12.44
N SER A 139 -11.22 11.92 13.62
CA SER A 139 -9.82 11.72 13.99
C SER A 139 -9.43 10.23 13.99
N GLY A 140 -10.31 9.37 14.51
CA GLY A 140 -10.12 7.92 14.45
C GLY A 140 -10.12 7.37 13.03
N TYR A 141 -11.02 7.89 12.18
CA TYR A 141 -11.11 7.55 10.77
C TYR A 141 -9.83 7.92 10.02
N GLU A 142 -9.36 9.16 10.16
CA GLU A 142 -8.13 9.66 9.53
C GLU A 142 -6.91 8.85 9.99
N ALA A 143 -6.80 8.57 11.30
CA ALA A 143 -5.73 7.75 11.85
C ALA A 143 -5.73 6.33 11.26
N GLY A 144 -6.90 5.71 11.16
CA GLY A 144 -7.07 4.39 10.52
C GLY A 144 -6.65 4.43 9.06
N PHE A 145 -7.16 5.40 8.30
CA PHE A 145 -6.86 5.59 6.89
C PHE A 145 -5.36 5.73 6.62
N MET A 146 -4.68 6.59 7.39
CA MET A 146 -3.23 6.77 7.32
C MET A 146 -2.47 5.50 7.71
N GLY A 147 -2.96 4.77 8.71
CA GLY A 147 -2.40 3.48 9.11
C GLY A 147 -2.45 2.45 7.98
N TYR A 148 -3.59 2.30 7.32
CA TYR A 148 -3.75 1.38 6.20
C TYR A 148 -2.89 1.80 5.00
N GLN A 149 -2.88 3.08 4.65
CA GLN A 149 -2.01 3.58 3.58
C GLN A 149 -0.54 3.26 3.85
N TYR A 150 -0.08 3.45 5.09
CA TYR A 150 1.29 3.12 5.48
C TYR A 150 1.61 1.63 5.34
N ILE A 151 0.67 0.76 5.74
CA ILE A 151 0.83 -0.69 5.59
C ILE A 151 0.89 -1.05 4.09
N LEU A 152 0.04 -0.44 3.26
CA LEU A 152 0.04 -0.64 1.81
C LEU A 152 1.38 -0.22 1.20
N GLU A 153 1.87 0.99 1.51
CA GLU A 153 3.17 1.48 1.05
C GLU A 153 4.31 0.51 1.41
N ARG A 154 4.32 -0.01 2.65
CA ARG A 154 5.32 -0.99 3.08
C ARG A 154 5.21 -2.32 2.35
N SER A 155 4.00 -2.81 2.13
CA SER A 155 3.78 -4.05 1.37
C SER A 155 4.26 -3.91 -0.07
N ILE A 156 3.94 -2.80 -0.75
CA ILE A 156 4.41 -2.52 -2.11
C ILE A 156 5.94 -2.48 -2.16
N LYS A 157 6.60 -1.82 -1.20
CA LYS A 157 8.07 -1.80 -1.14
C LYS A 157 8.67 -3.18 -0.93
N SER A 158 8.07 -4.00 -0.05
CA SER A 158 8.54 -5.37 0.18
C SER A 158 8.42 -6.22 -1.09
N LEU A 159 7.28 -6.14 -1.78
CA LEU A 159 7.04 -6.84 -3.05
C LEU A 159 7.97 -6.33 -4.16
N ALA A 160 8.17 -5.02 -4.27
CA ALA A 160 9.09 -4.43 -5.24
C ALA A 160 10.54 -4.90 -5.03
N LYS A 161 10.99 -5.05 -3.78
CA LYS A 161 12.31 -5.61 -3.47
C LYS A 161 12.44 -7.06 -3.94
N ARG A 162 11.37 -7.86 -3.80
CA ARG A 162 11.32 -9.25 -4.29
C ARG A 162 11.26 -9.32 -5.82
N HIS A 163 10.66 -8.33 -6.48
CA HIS A 163 10.62 -8.23 -7.94
C HIS A 163 11.98 -7.84 -8.53
N SER A 164 12.53 -6.69 -8.14
CA SER A 164 13.85 -6.22 -8.58
C SER A 164 14.33 -5.05 -7.71
N ILE A 165 15.62 -5.03 -7.37
CA ILE A 165 16.24 -3.93 -6.64
C ILE A 165 16.08 -2.58 -7.37
N ILE A 166 16.12 -2.61 -8.70
CA ILE A 166 15.96 -1.42 -9.55
C ILE A 166 14.56 -0.85 -9.40
N GLU A 167 13.55 -1.72 -9.42
CA GLU A 167 12.15 -1.31 -9.28
C GLU A 167 11.86 -0.79 -7.88
N TRP A 168 12.44 -1.43 -6.86
CA TRP A 168 12.39 -0.93 -5.49
C TRP A 168 12.99 0.47 -5.36
N LEU A 169 14.15 0.72 -5.97
CA LEU A 169 14.78 2.05 -5.96
C LEU A 169 13.89 3.08 -6.66
N LYS A 170 13.39 2.78 -7.86
CA LYS A 170 12.48 3.67 -8.60
C LYS A 170 11.26 4.05 -7.77
N LEU A 171 10.61 3.06 -7.16
CA LEU A 171 9.47 3.25 -6.28
C LEU A 171 9.82 4.12 -5.06
N GLU A 172 10.94 3.84 -4.41
CA GLU A 172 11.40 4.58 -3.24
C GLU A 172 11.70 6.05 -3.59
N PHE A 173 12.39 6.30 -4.70
CA PHE A 173 12.66 7.67 -5.18
C PHE A 173 11.37 8.41 -5.53
N HIS A 174 10.44 7.75 -6.21
CA HIS A 174 9.17 8.34 -6.58
C HIS A 174 8.32 8.71 -5.35
N LEU A 175 8.18 7.79 -4.39
CA LEU A 175 7.48 8.03 -3.13
C LEU A 175 8.13 9.15 -2.32
N ARG A 176 9.47 9.22 -2.28
CA ARG A 176 10.20 10.31 -1.62
C ARG A 176 9.97 11.66 -2.31
N ARG A 177 9.95 11.70 -3.64
CA ARG A 177 9.69 12.92 -4.41
C ARG A 177 8.30 13.47 -4.13
N MET A 178 7.28 12.60 -4.13
CA MET A 178 5.92 13.00 -3.77
C MET A 178 5.82 13.51 -2.33
N LYS A 179 6.55 12.88 -1.39
CA LYS A 179 6.61 13.34 0.00
C LYS A 179 7.27 14.71 0.16
N LYS A 180 8.22 15.08 -0.70
CA LYS A 180 8.87 16.40 -0.70
C LYS A 180 8.05 17.47 -1.40
N SER A 181 7.25 17.09 -2.40
CA SER A 181 6.47 18.03 -3.21
C SER A 181 5.21 18.55 -2.49
N ASN A 182 4.72 17.81 -1.50
CA ASN A 182 3.61 18.22 -0.68
C ASN A 182 4.16 18.77 0.64
N ASP A 183 3.59 19.86 1.15
CA ASP A 183 4.04 20.51 2.39
C ASP A 183 4.14 19.46 3.52
N PRO A 184 5.28 19.32 4.23
CA PRO A 184 5.43 18.33 5.30
C PRO A 184 4.39 18.43 6.42
N LYS A 185 3.65 19.55 6.51
CA LYS A 185 2.49 19.72 7.40
C LYS A 185 1.22 19.01 6.93
N ASP A 186 1.02 18.88 5.61
CA ASP A 186 -0.14 18.24 4.95
C ASP A 186 0.10 16.74 4.66
N LEU A 187 1.22 16.21 5.15
CA LEU A 187 1.55 14.81 5.02
C LEU A 187 1.87 14.23 6.39
N VAL A 188 0.86 14.18 7.27
CA VAL A 188 0.95 13.39 8.50
C VAL A 188 1.11 11.91 8.13
N PHE A 189 2.34 11.43 8.00
CA PHE A 189 2.62 10.00 7.82
C PHE A 189 3.20 9.40 9.10
N GLY A 190 3.21 8.07 9.19
CA GLY A 190 3.40 7.26 10.41
C GLY A 190 4.61 7.55 11.31
N SER A 191 5.49 8.50 10.98
CA SER A 191 6.46 9.06 11.92
C SER A 191 5.79 9.70 13.14
N GLN A 192 4.55 10.21 13.03
CA GLN A 192 3.80 10.69 14.21
C GLN A 192 3.20 9.56 15.07
N ILE A 193 2.86 8.41 14.46
CA ILE A 193 2.39 7.21 15.18
C ILE A 193 3.55 6.58 15.97
N VAL A 194 4.76 6.57 15.41
CA VAL A 194 5.97 6.08 16.09
C VAL A 194 6.53 7.13 17.07
N GLY A 195 6.49 8.42 16.71
CA GLY A 195 6.97 9.54 17.53
C GLY A 195 6.19 9.75 18.83
N ARG A 196 4.89 9.37 18.88
CA ARG A 196 4.10 9.38 20.12
C ARG A 196 4.60 8.39 21.18
N LYS A 197 5.23 7.26 20.79
CA LYS A 197 5.84 6.32 21.75
C LYS A 197 7.15 6.85 22.36
N SER A 198 7.89 7.68 21.62
CA SER A 198 9.13 8.31 22.13
C SER A 198 8.83 9.41 23.17
N LYS A 199 7.85 10.30 22.89
CA LYS A 199 7.47 11.36 23.84
C LYS A 199 6.88 10.84 25.15
N LYS A 200 6.20 9.69 25.15
CA LYS A 200 5.63 9.11 26.37
C LYS A 200 6.68 8.51 27.32
N LYS A 201 7.87 8.12 26.82
CA LYS A 201 9.02 7.73 27.66
C LYS A 201 9.75 8.94 28.24
N SER A 202 9.88 10.03 27.48
CA SER A 202 10.52 11.27 27.97
C SER A 202 9.73 11.95 29.10
N ASN A 203 8.39 11.95 29.05
CA ASN A 203 7.57 12.54 30.12
C ASN A 203 7.39 11.66 31.36
N LYS A 204 7.81 10.38 31.34
CA LYS A 204 7.77 9.53 32.54
C LYS A 204 8.99 9.77 33.43
N ASN A 205 10.16 10.03 32.84
CA ASN A 205 11.38 10.30 33.60
C ASN A 205 11.37 11.67 34.30
N ILE A 206 10.66 12.67 33.75
CA ILE A 206 10.60 14.00 34.38
C ILE A 206 9.70 14.01 35.65
N LYS A 207 8.84 13.01 35.84
CA LYS A 207 7.99 12.91 37.04
C LYS A 207 8.58 12.06 38.17
N GLU A 208 9.67 11.34 37.94
CA GLU A 208 10.35 10.57 38.99
C GLU A 208 11.50 11.36 39.64
N ASP A 209 11.97 12.46 39.02
CA ASP A 209 12.98 13.35 39.59
C ASP A 209 12.40 14.57 40.35
N ALA A 210 11.08 14.64 40.50
CA ALA A 210 10.36 15.74 41.15
C ALA A 210 9.49 15.31 42.34
N ALA A 211 9.77 14.13 42.92
CA ALA A 211 9.13 13.62 44.14
C ALA A 211 10.17 13.41 45.24
#